data_AF-A0A0C2YFM8-F1
#
_entry.id   AF-A0A0C2YFM8-F1
#
_cell.length_a   1.000
_cell.length_b   1.000
_cell.length_c   1.000
_cell.angle_alpha   90.00
_cell.angle_beta   90.00
_cell.angle_gamma   90.00
#
_symmetry.space_group_name_H-M   'P 1'
#
loop_
_entity.id
_entity.type
_entity.pdbx_description
1 polymer ?
#
loop_
_entity_poly.entity_id
_entity_poly.type
_entity_poly.pdbx_seq_one_letter_code
_entity_poly.pdbx_strand_id
1 'polypeptide(L)'
;MSPEYAQRQMAKWAAVICDGLNGAAALSALATFFPFVDYKLPTRFSAAYFPAWVINAEVEVDATVRGSERTSTVIFKNSYIPGSHVPTLSAAPLWSRSFDNSEPTPFDESLLKQHGQEIQCIPFTTSPFSLWNVADSLPDGSVNISEKLSFAPSSLQTNLFSAYPVLIPLYVAQYEPEDPESSNQALTLFIQAHGNEGCIMTARTTNTTELLDEVLRQIKFGTMELEQNEEVLLLGEADSRVQLEAVDLKPFRGADKLITQWLETPLRSYSHIEALASMGKLENDDDPRIREMTEEARDELDKIFKLTKEIVMLERVVETISHRKPGEVIISLTKGEHGFPKIGNASTSALQDRLLELKEKLHNLKPHWWIQWELSEQGGNLAGKK
;
A
#
# COMPACT_ATOMS: atom_id res chain seq x y z
N MET A 1 7.51 -7.09 -19.15
CA MET A 1 6.91 -8.37 -19.61
C MET A 1 6.56 -8.27 -21.09
N SER A 2 6.85 -9.27 -21.92
CA SER A 2 6.39 -9.25 -23.33
C SER A 2 4.87 -9.51 -23.43
N PRO A 3 4.18 -8.98 -24.46
CA PRO A 3 2.74 -9.20 -24.64
C PRO A 3 2.36 -10.68 -24.76
N GLU A 4 3.12 -11.46 -25.54
CA GLU A 4 2.85 -12.89 -25.73
C GLU A 4 2.94 -13.67 -24.41
N TYR A 5 3.95 -13.37 -23.60
CA TYR A 5 4.12 -14.01 -22.30
C TYR A 5 2.94 -13.69 -21.37
N ALA A 6 2.50 -12.42 -21.33
CA ALA A 6 1.33 -12.01 -20.55
C ALA A 6 0.05 -12.75 -21.00
N GLN A 7 -0.17 -12.88 -22.31
CA GLN A 7 -1.31 -13.61 -22.86
C GLN A 7 -1.28 -15.08 -22.44
N ARG A 8 -0.13 -15.76 -22.54
CA ARG A 8 0.02 -17.16 -22.11
C ARG A 8 -0.28 -17.36 -20.62
N GLN A 9 0.22 -16.46 -19.77
CA GLN A 9 -0.03 -16.49 -18.33
C GLN A 9 -1.53 -16.34 -18.02
N MET A 10 -2.20 -15.38 -18.66
CA MET A 10 -3.64 -15.16 -18.48
C MET A 10 -4.51 -16.27 -19.09
N ALA A 11 -4.08 -16.87 -20.21
CA ALA A 11 -4.85 -17.87 -20.95
C ALA A 11 -5.16 -19.12 -20.12
N LYS A 12 -4.25 -19.53 -19.23
CA LYS A 12 -4.50 -20.62 -18.27
C LYS A 12 -5.76 -20.36 -17.45
N TRP A 13 -5.86 -19.17 -16.86
CA TRP A 13 -7.00 -18.80 -16.03
C TRP A 13 -8.26 -18.52 -16.85
N ALA A 14 -8.09 -17.91 -18.03
CA ALA A 14 -9.20 -17.68 -18.94
C ALA A 14 -9.85 -19.00 -19.38
N ALA A 15 -9.09 -20.01 -19.77
CA ALA A 15 -9.63 -21.31 -20.16
C ALA A 15 -10.37 -22.00 -19.00
N VAL A 16 -9.81 -21.94 -17.79
CA VAL A 16 -10.45 -22.50 -16.59
C VAL A 16 -11.78 -21.81 -16.27
N ILE A 17 -11.81 -20.48 -16.31
CA ILE A 17 -12.99 -19.69 -15.92
C ILE A 17 -14.05 -19.67 -17.04
N CYS A 18 -13.65 -19.57 -18.30
CA CYS A 18 -14.58 -19.50 -19.43
C CYS A 18 -15.10 -20.87 -19.86
N ASP A 19 -14.26 -21.90 -19.83
CA ASP A 19 -14.55 -23.19 -20.48
C ASP A 19 -14.56 -24.37 -19.49
N GLY A 20 -14.30 -24.12 -18.20
CA GLY A 20 -14.23 -25.12 -17.14
C GLY A 20 -12.97 -26.00 -17.17
N LEU A 21 -12.93 -27.05 -16.36
CA LEU A 21 -11.82 -28.02 -16.29
C LEU A 21 -11.83 -29.05 -17.44
N ASN A 22 -12.02 -28.56 -18.66
CA ASN A 22 -11.98 -29.38 -19.87
C ASN A 22 -10.55 -29.49 -20.44
N GLY A 23 -10.36 -30.31 -21.48
CA GLY A 23 -9.05 -30.51 -22.11
C GLY A 23 -8.35 -29.21 -22.55
N ALA A 24 -9.12 -28.18 -22.94
CA ALA A 24 -8.61 -26.87 -23.30
C ALA A 24 -7.90 -26.13 -22.14
N ALA A 25 -8.38 -26.29 -20.89
CA ALA A 25 -7.74 -25.73 -19.71
C ALA A 25 -6.41 -26.41 -19.40
N ALA A 26 -6.34 -27.73 -19.58
CA ALA A 26 -5.09 -28.48 -19.41
C ALA A 26 -4.03 -28.07 -20.46
N LEU A 27 -4.43 -27.90 -21.72
CA LEU A 27 -3.53 -27.42 -22.79
C LEU A 27 -3.06 -25.98 -22.54
N SER A 28 -3.97 -25.08 -22.14
CA SER A 28 -3.62 -23.69 -21.82
C SER A 28 -2.67 -23.59 -20.62
N ALA A 29 -2.80 -24.49 -19.63
CA ALA A 29 -1.85 -24.58 -18.53
C ALA A 29 -0.47 -25.07 -18.95
N LEU A 30 -0.37 -25.91 -19.99
CA LEU A 30 0.90 -26.39 -20.54
C LEU A 30 1.57 -25.34 -21.46
N ALA A 31 0.80 -24.43 -22.05
CA ALA A 31 1.31 -23.40 -22.96
C ALA A 31 2.23 -22.36 -22.31
N THR A 32 2.25 -22.26 -20.98
CA THR A 32 3.23 -21.46 -20.23
C THR A 32 4.60 -22.15 -20.15
N PHE A 33 4.64 -23.49 -20.24
CA PHE A 33 5.88 -24.28 -20.21
C PHE A 33 6.40 -24.63 -21.61
N PHE A 34 5.49 -24.83 -22.57
CA PHE A 34 5.82 -25.25 -23.92
C PHE A 34 5.33 -24.24 -24.96
N PRO A 35 6.24 -23.49 -25.63
CA PRO A 35 5.85 -22.38 -26.52
C PRO A 35 5.10 -22.83 -27.78
N PHE A 36 5.17 -24.12 -28.13
CA PHE A 36 4.51 -24.71 -29.29
C PHE A 36 3.08 -25.21 -29.01
N VAL A 37 2.60 -25.12 -27.77
CA VAL A 37 1.23 -25.50 -27.42
C VAL A 37 0.31 -24.29 -27.62
N ASP A 38 -0.78 -24.51 -28.36
CA ASP A 38 -1.83 -23.51 -28.56
C ASP A 38 -2.53 -23.17 -27.24
N TYR A 39 -2.99 -21.93 -27.12
CA TYR A 39 -3.67 -21.43 -25.93
C TYR A 39 -4.84 -20.53 -26.30
N LYS A 40 -5.79 -20.34 -25.37
CA LYS A 40 -6.93 -19.45 -25.58
C LYS A 40 -6.43 -18.01 -25.74
N LEU A 41 -6.64 -17.43 -26.93
CA LEU A 41 -6.29 -16.04 -27.20
C LEU A 41 -7.37 -15.09 -26.70
N PRO A 42 -7.00 -13.90 -26.19
CA PRO A 42 -7.98 -12.90 -25.83
C PRO A 42 -8.64 -12.30 -27.07
N THR A 43 -9.92 -11.95 -26.96
CA THR A 43 -10.67 -11.23 -28.00
C THR A 43 -10.24 -9.76 -28.08
N ARG A 44 -9.80 -9.19 -26.95
CA ARG A 44 -9.17 -7.86 -26.88
C ARG A 44 -7.97 -7.89 -25.95
N PHE A 45 -6.91 -7.20 -26.32
CA PHE A 45 -5.69 -7.10 -25.53
C PHE A 45 -5.13 -5.68 -25.65
N SER A 46 -4.84 -5.04 -24.52
CA SER A 46 -4.26 -3.70 -24.48
C SER A 46 -3.19 -3.58 -23.40
N ALA A 47 -2.24 -2.69 -23.64
CA ALA A 47 -1.26 -2.25 -22.66
C ALA A 47 -1.68 -0.89 -22.08
N ALA A 48 -1.55 -0.73 -20.77
CA ALA A 48 -1.89 0.51 -20.09
C ALA A 48 -0.93 0.83 -18.96
N TYR A 49 -0.76 2.11 -18.66
CA TYR A 49 -0.17 2.59 -17.42
C TYR A 49 -1.29 2.97 -16.45
N PHE A 50 -1.30 2.33 -15.28
CA PHE A 50 -2.20 2.68 -14.20
C PHE A 50 -1.51 3.60 -13.19
N PRO A 51 -2.08 4.78 -12.89
CA PRO A 51 -1.45 5.73 -11.98
C PRO A 51 -1.60 5.29 -10.52
N ALA A 52 -0.55 5.51 -9.75
CA ALA A 52 -0.43 5.14 -8.36
C ALA A 52 0.26 6.25 -7.56
N TRP A 53 -0.10 6.36 -6.29
CA TRP A 53 0.62 7.15 -5.30
C TRP A 53 1.33 6.21 -4.34
N VAL A 54 2.65 6.36 -4.23
CA VAL A 54 3.45 5.72 -3.18
C VAL A 54 3.65 6.74 -2.08
N ILE A 55 3.08 6.47 -0.91
CA ILE A 55 3.05 7.37 0.23
C ILE A 55 4.06 6.93 1.28
N ASN A 56 4.83 7.90 1.76
CA ASN A 56 5.62 7.78 2.98
C ASN A 56 5.17 8.87 3.94
N ALA A 57 4.85 8.49 5.18
CA ALA A 57 4.29 9.42 6.15
C ALA A 57 4.71 9.08 7.59
N GLU A 58 4.90 10.12 8.39
CA GLU A 58 4.96 10.05 9.84
C GLU A 58 3.75 10.79 10.41
N VAL A 59 2.93 10.06 11.17
CA VAL A 59 1.67 10.58 11.71
C VAL A 59 1.66 10.37 13.21
N GLU A 60 1.32 11.41 13.96
CA GLU A 60 0.99 11.35 15.38
C GLU A 60 -0.52 11.34 15.56
N VAL A 61 -1.01 10.55 16.50
CA VAL A 61 -2.44 10.45 16.81
C VAL A 61 -2.66 10.05 18.26
N ASP A 62 -3.68 10.63 18.90
CA ASP A 62 -4.14 10.20 20.21
C ASP A 62 -4.96 8.91 20.06
N ALA A 63 -4.44 7.84 20.64
CA ALA A 63 -4.98 6.50 20.60
C ALA A 63 -5.33 5.99 22.00
N THR A 64 -6.48 5.32 22.11
CA THR A 64 -6.89 4.63 23.32
C THR A 64 -6.63 3.14 23.17
N VAL A 65 -5.76 2.62 24.02
CA VAL A 65 -5.35 1.20 24.02
C VAL A 65 -5.77 0.58 25.33
N ARG A 66 -6.73 -0.34 25.29
CA ARG A 66 -7.29 -1.00 26.50
C ARG A 66 -7.73 0.01 27.58
N GLY A 67 -8.31 1.13 27.16
CA GLY A 67 -8.80 2.19 28.05
C GLY A 67 -7.75 3.19 28.52
N SER A 68 -6.50 3.09 28.07
CA SER A 68 -5.46 4.10 28.34
C SER A 68 -5.19 4.92 27.10
N GLU A 69 -5.45 6.23 27.19
CA GLU A 69 -5.11 7.23 26.18
C GLU A 69 -3.60 7.46 26.13
N ARG A 70 -3.08 7.66 24.91
CA ARG A 70 -1.70 8.02 24.66
C ARG A 70 -1.58 8.66 23.26
N THR A 71 -0.64 9.57 23.10
CA THR A 71 -0.21 9.98 21.75
C THR A 71 0.72 8.90 21.19
N SER A 72 0.50 8.52 19.93
CA SER A 72 1.24 7.47 19.25
C SER A 72 1.70 7.93 17.89
N THR A 73 2.97 7.68 17.59
CA THR A 73 3.55 7.86 16.25
C THR A 73 3.37 6.60 15.41
N VAL A 74 2.94 6.77 14.17
CA VAL A 74 2.78 5.72 13.15
C VAL A 74 3.60 6.11 11.93
N ILE A 75 4.45 5.20 11.47
CA ILE A 75 5.29 5.41 10.29
C ILE A 75 4.77 4.51 9.16
N PHE A 76 4.33 5.15 8.08
CA PHE A 76 3.96 4.52 6.82
C PHE A 76 5.16 4.61 5.87
N LYS A 77 5.58 3.47 5.33
CA LYS A 77 6.61 3.40 4.30
C LYS A 77 6.01 2.75 3.06
N ASN A 78 6.29 3.30 1.88
CA ASN A 78 5.86 2.78 0.57
C ASN A 78 4.41 2.25 0.54
N SER A 79 3.48 3.00 1.14
CA SER A 79 2.07 2.62 1.14
C SER A 79 1.42 3.03 -0.18
N TYR A 80 0.69 2.13 -0.81
CA TYR A 80 0.09 2.32 -2.13
C TYR A 80 -1.35 2.82 -2.05
N ILE A 81 -1.65 3.84 -2.85
CA ILE A 81 -3.00 4.34 -3.09
C ILE A 81 -3.21 4.42 -4.61
N PRO A 82 -4.35 3.97 -5.13
CA PRO A 82 -4.66 4.10 -6.56
C PRO A 82 -4.78 5.59 -6.94
N GLY A 83 -4.03 6.00 -7.96
CA GLY A 83 -4.08 7.36 -8.51
C GLY A 83 -5.30 7.61 -9.38
N SER A 84 -6.05 6.57 -9.74
CA SER A 84 -7.28 6.66 -10.53
C SER A 84 -8.43 5.87 -9.90
N HIS A 85 -9.66 6.35 -10.10
CA HIS A 85 -10.89 5.63 -9.74
C HIS A 85 -11.46 4.85 -10.95
N VAL A 86 -10.61 4.25 -11.80
CA VAL A 86 -11.15 3.34 -12.82
C VAL A 86 -11.72 2.08 -12.13
N PRO A 87 -12.98 1.70 -12.40
CA PRO A 87 -13.60 0.52 -11.78
C PRO A 87 -12.74 -0.73 -11.91
N THR A 88 -12.79 -1.60 -10.89
CA THR A 88 -11.99 -2.83 -10.75
C THR A 88 -10.48 -2.59 -10.61
N LEU A 89 -9.84 -1.82 -11.48
CA LEU A 89 -8.38 -1.59 -11.42
C LEU A 89 -7.97 -0.82 -10.16
N SER A 90 -8.78 0.15 -9.74
CA SER A 90 -8.49 0.91 -8.52
C SER A 90 -8.57 0.04 -7.26
N ALA A 91 -9.48 -0.94 -7.25
CA ALA A 91 -9.64 -1.95 -6.20
C ALA A 91 -8.57 -3.06 -6.26
N ALA A 92 -7.69 -3.08 -7.27
CA ALA A 92 -6.59 -4.02 -7.35
C ALA A 92 -5.31 -3.56 -6.61
N PRO A 93 -4.65 -4.44 -5.82
CA PRO A 93 -3.37 -4.16 -5.17
C PRO A 93 -2.21 -4.24 -6.18
N LEU A 94 -2.09 -3.21 -7.03
CA LEU A 94 -1.17 -3.22 -8.16
C LEU A 94 0.29 -2.93 -7.78
N TRP A 95 0.59 -2.53 -6.54
CA TRP A 95 1.96 -2.28 -6.08
C TRP A 95 2.56 -3.55 -5.49
N SER A 96 3.65 -4.06 -6.09
CA SER A 96 4.36 -5.20 -5.55
C SER A 96 5.42 -4.79 -4.51
N ARG A 97 5.60 -5.59 -3.46
CA ARG A 97 6.66 -5.37 -2.45
C ARG A 97 8.06 -5.55 -3.00
N SER A 98 8.21 -6.24 -4.12
CA SER A 98 9.47 -6.30 -4.86
C SER A 98 9.98 -4.91 -5.29
N PHE A 99 9.08 -3.91 -5.36
CA PHE A 99 9.42 -2.55 -5.79
C PHE A 99 9.94 -1.63 -4.70
N ASP A 100 9.80 -1.99 -3.42
CA ASP A 100 10.15 -1.09 -2.32
C ASP A 100 11.61 -0.60 -2.40
N ASN A 101 12.48 -1.41 -3.01
CA ASN A 101 13.90 -1.11 -3.23
C ASN A 101 14.27 -0.81 -4.69
N SER A 102 13.30 -0.81 -5.61
CA SER A 102 13.54 -0.48 -7.02
C SER A 102 13.36 1.01 -7.26
N GLU A 103 14.16 1.59 -8.15
CA GLU A 103 13.95 2.96 -8.63
C GLU A 103 13.10 2.92 -9.92
N PRO A 104 11.95 3.63 -9.97
CA PRO A 104 11.16 3.73 -11.19
C PRO A 104 11.95 4.38 -12.33
N THR A 105 11.68 3.94 -13.56
CA THR A 105 12.21 4.62 -14.74
C THR A 105 11.52 5.98 -14.90
N PRO A 106 12.27 7.08 -15.06
CA PRO A 106 11.69 8.39 -15.34
C PRO A 106 10.77 8.33 -16.56
N PHE A 107 9.64 9.04 -16.50
CA PHE A 107 8.68 9.00 -17.58
C PHE A 107 9.18 9.78 -18.80
N ASP A 108 9.09 9.16 -19.97
CA ASP A 108 9.33 9.81 -21.25
C ASP A 108 8.33 9.30 -22.31
N GLU A 109 8.16 10.05 -23.41
CA GLU A 109 7.21 9.68 -24.48
C GLU A 109 7.58 8.37 -25.19
N SER A 110 8.83 7.92 -25.13
CA SER A 110 9.23 6.63 -25.71
C SER A 110 8.62 5.45 -24.94
N LEU A 111 8.29 5.64 -23.66
CA LEU A 111 7.57 4.65 -22.86
C LEU A 111 6.11 4.46 -23.32
N LEU A 112 5.55 5.38 -24.12
CA LEU A 112 4.21 5.21 -24.71
C LEU A 112 4.16 4.16 -25.82
N LYS A 113 5.32 3.65 -26.26
CA LYS A 113 5.40 2.59 -27.26
C LYS A 113 6.42 1.53 -26.88
N GLN A 114 5.94 0.39 -26.39
CA GLN A 114 6.79 -0.73 -26.00
C GLN A 114 6.34 -2.02 -26.69
N HIS A 115 7.30 -2.86 -27.06
CA HIS A 115 7.05 -4.13 -27.75
C HIS A 115 6.15 -4.00 -29.00
N GLY A 116 6.22 -2.87 -29.70
CA GLY A 116 5.40 -2.58 -30.87
C GLY A 116 3.94 -2.23 -30.56
N GLN A 117 3.56 -2.11 -29.30
CA GLN A 117 2.22 -1.71 -28.85
C GLN A 117 2.21 -0.27 -28.37
N GLU A 118 1.10 0.43 -28.60
CA GLU A 118 0.81 1.72 -27.97
C GLU A 118 0.28 1.49 -26.55
N ILE A 119 0.83 2.21 -25.58
CA ILE A 119 0.45 2.10 -24.17
C ILE A 119 -0.47 3.26 -23.82
N GLN A 120 -1.62 2.94 -23.26
CA GLN A 120 -2.61 3.94 -22.83
C GLN A 120 -2.31 4.42 -21.40
N CYS A 121 -2.14 5.72 -21.19
CA CYS A 121 -2.02 6.28 -19.86
C CYS A 121 -3.40 6.55 -19.25
N ILE A 122 -3.72 5.89 -18.15
CA ILE A 122 -4.90 6.21 -17.35
C ILE A 122 -4.59 7.49 -16.55
N PRO A 123 -5.46 8.51 -16.57
CA PRO A 123 -5.18 9.77 -15.89
C PRO A 123 -5.27 9.63 -14.37
N PHE A 124 -4.47 10.43 -13.67
CA PHE A 124 -4.65 10.67 -12.24
C PHE A 124 -5.98 11.39 -12.01
N THR A 125 -6.82 10.80 -11.18
CA THR A 125 -8.12 11.38 -10.76
C THR A 125 -8.27 11.43 -9.25
N THR A 126 -7.39 10.77 -8.51
CA THR A 126 -7.39 10.70 -7.05
C THR A 126 -6.22 11.51 -6.54
N SER A 127 -6.45 12.46 -5.63
CA SER A 127 -5.38 13.21 -4.97
C SER A 127 -4.71 12.36 -3.88
N PRO A 128 -3.37 12.40 -3.72
CA PRO A 128 -2.72 11.70 -2.61
C PRO A 128 -3.09 12.30 -1.24
N PHE A 129 -3.58 13.55 -1.23
CA PHE A 129 -3.97 14.27 -0.02
C PHE A 129 -5.42 13.99 0.39
N SER A 130 -6.22 13.31 -0.45
CA SER A 130 -7.60 12.97 -0.12
C SER A 130 -7.71 12.11 1.16
N LEU A 131 -6.64 11.39 1.53
CA LEU A 131 -6.62 10.62 2.78
C LEU A 131 -6.84 11.47 4.03
N TRP A 132 -6.37 12.72 4.02
CA TRP A 132 -6.54 13.62 5.16
C TRP A 132 -7.98 14.07 5.29
N ASN A 133 -8.64 14.31 4.15
CA ASN A 133 -10.06 14.64 4.12
C ASN A 133 -10.93 13.46 4.61
N VAL A 134 -10.45 12.21 4.49
CA VAL A 134 -11.13 11.06 5.11
C VAL A 134 -11.12 11.21 6.62
N ALA A 135 -9.97 11.54 7.23
CA ALA A 135 -9.88 11.72 8.68
C ALA A 135 -10.81 12.82 9.18
N ASP A 136 -10.90 13.94 8.45
CA ASP A 136 -11.81 15.05 8.75
C ASP A 136 -13.30 14.69 8.57
N SER A 137 -13.60 13.70 7.73
CA SER A 137 -14.97 13.21 7.51
C SER A 137 -15.44 12.20 8.56
N LEU A 138 -14.52 11.66 9.37
CA LEU A 138 -14.86 10.74 10.45
C LEU A 138 -15.56 11.50 11.58
N PRO A 139 -16.44 10.84 12.36
CA PRO A 139 -17.09 11.49 13.49
C PRO A 139 -16.07 12.06 14.48
N ASP A 140 -16.37 13.21 15.08
CA ASP A 140 -15.51 13.91 16.07
C ASP A 140 -15.17 13.08 17.34
N GLY A 141 -15.71 11.86 17.45
CA GLY A 141 -15.45 10.93 18.55
C GLY A 141 -14.36 9.90 18.24
N SER A 142 -14.16 8.96 19.18
CA SER A 142 -13.21 7.87 18.99
C SER A 142 -13.66 6.90 17.89
N VAL A 143 -12.79 6.63 16.92
CA VAL A 143 -12.99 5.61 15.89
C VAL A 143 -12.34 4.31 16.36
N ASN A 144 -13.14 3.23 16.39
CA ASN A 144 -12.67 1.91 16.83
C ASN A 144 -12.00 1.18 15.67
N ILE A 145 -10.72 0.85 15.84
CA ILE A 145 -9.98 -0.08 14.97
C ILE A 145 -10.27 -1.53 15.40
N SER A 146 -10.34 -1.76 16.72
CA SER A 146 -10.75 -3.02 17.33
C SER A 146 -11.36 -2.75 18.72
N GLU A 147 -11.84 -3.78 19.40
CA GLU A 147 -12.32 -3.68 20.80
C GLU A 147 -11.27 -3.09 21.78
N LYS A 148 -9.98 -3.17 21.44
CA LYS A 148 -8.87 -2.80 22.32
C LYS A 148 -8.07 -1.61 21.81
N LEU A 149 -8.40 -1.08 20.64
CA LEU A 149 -7.68 -0.01 19.98
C LEU A 149 -8.67 0.92 19.29
N SER A 150 -8.68 2.17 19.70
CA SER A 150 -9.38 3.26 19.04
C SER A 150 -8.47 4.49 18.96
N PHE A 151 -8.84 5.47 18.14
CA PHE A 151 -8.12 6.74 18.02
C PHE A 151 -9.09 7.90 17.82
N ALA A 152 -8.65 9.12 18.11
CA ALA A 152 -9.41 10.34 17.86
C ALA A 152 -9.00 10.94 16.50
N PRO A 153 -9.86 10.97 15.46
CA PRO A 153 -9.49 11.51 14.15
C PRO A 153 -9.00 12.95 14.20
N SER A 154 -9.59 13.79 15.06
CA SER A 154 -9.23 15.19 15.25
C SER A 154 -7.84 15.42 15.88
N SER A 155 -7.23 14.37 16.44
CA SER A 155 -5.86 14.43 16.97
C SER A 155 -4.78 14.08 15.95
N LEU A 156 -5.19 13.74 14.71
CA LEU A 156 -4.26 13.32 13.68
C LEU A 156 -3.38 14.49 13.25
N GLN A 157 -2.08 14.37 13.51
CA GLN A 157 -1.07 15.34 13.12
C GLN A 157 -0.08 14.69 12.17
N THR A 158 0.12 15.32 11.01
CA THR A 158 1.11 14.86 10.04
C THR A 158 2.45 15.55 10.31
N ASN A 159 3.44 14.80 10.77
CA ASN A 159 4.79 15.31 11.01
C ASN A 159 5.66 15.33 9.75
N LEU A 160 5.39 14.40 8.84
CA LEU A 160 6.05 14.28 7.55
C LEU A 160 5.14 13.56 6.58
N PHE A 161 5.07 14.04 5.34
CA PHE A 161 4.33 13.36 4.28
C PHE A 161 4.97 13.62 2.92
N SER A 162 5.12 12.54 2.16
CA SER A 162 5.52 12.58 0.76
C SER A 162 4.66 11.64 -0.06
N ALA A 163 4.37 12.06 -1.29
CA ALA A 163 3.63 11.28 -2.27
C ALA A 163 4.43 11.21 -3.55
N TYR A 164 4.67 9.99 -4.03
CA TYR A 164 5.36 9.78 -5.29
C TYR A 164 4.38 9.28 -6.35
N PRO A 165 4.18 10.02 -7.46
CA PRO A 165 3.40 9.53 -8.58
C PRO A 165 4.20 8.45 -9.31
N VAL A 166 3.59 7.28 -9.50
CA VAL A 166 4.19 6.17 -10.25
C VAL A 166 3.16 5.63 -11.26
N LEU A 167 3.64 5.27 -12.45
CA LEU A 167 2.83 4.61 -13.47
C LEU A 167 3.15 3.10 -13.48
N ILE A 168 2.16 2.29 -13.11
CA ILE A 168 2.30 0.84 -13.06
C ILE A 168 1.93 0.25 -14.43
N PRO A 169 2.85 -0.41 -15.14
CA PRO A 169 2.54 -1.03 -16.42
C PRO A 169 1.63 -2.25 -16.21
N LEU A 170 0.56 -2.33 -16.98
CA LEU A 170 -0.42 -3.42 -16.98
C LEU A 170 -0.68 -3.92 -18.40
N TYR A 171 -1.02 -5.20 -18.51
CA TYR A 171 -1.77 -5.71 -19.64
C TYR A 171 -3.20 -6.02 -19.21
N VAL A 172 -4.17 -5.70 -20.06
CA VAL A 172 -5.59 -5.99 -19.87
C VAL A 172 -6.06 -6.85 -21.04
N ALA A 173 -6.77 -7.93 -20.74
CA ALA A 173 -7.23 -8.90 -21.71
C ALA A 173 -8.71 -9.24 -21.48
N GLN A 174 -9.49 -9.26 -22.54
CA GLN A 174 -10.88 -9.73 -22.52
C GLN A 174 -10.97 -11.09 -23.21
N TYR A 175 -11.70 -12.02 -22.61
CA TYR A 175 -11.97 -13.35 -23.13
C TYR A 175 -13.47 -13.58 -23.20
N GLU A 176 -13.91 -14.20 -24.28
CA GLU A 176 -15.29 -14.63 -24.45
C GLU A 176 -15.39 -16.15 -24.22
N PRO A 177 -16.46 -16.61 -23.55
CA PRO A 177 -16.73 -18.04 -23.40
C PRO A 177 -17.05 -18.67 -24.76
N GLU A 178 -16.68 -19.93 -24.97
CA GLU A 178 -17.00 -20.64 -26.21
C GLU A 178 -18.50 -20.89 -26.38
N ASP A 179 -19.19 -21.17 -25.27
CA ASP A 179 -20.64 -21.30 -25.23
C ASP A 179 -21.28 -19.99 -24.74
N PRO A 180 -21.87 -19.18 -25.63
CA PRO A 180 -22.50 -17.92 -25.25
C PRO A 180 -23.70 -18.11 -24.32
N GLU A 181 -24.31 -19.31 -24.26
CA GLU A 181 -25.43 -19.59 -23.36
C GLU A 181 -24.98 -19.88 -21.91
N SER A 182 -23.71 -20.27 -21.71
CA SER A 182 -23.18 -20.71 -20.41
C SER A 182 -22.79 -19.55 -19.48
N SER A 183 -22.37 -18.42 -20.02
CA SER A 183 -22.10 -17.20 -19.24
C SER A 183 -22.18 -15.96 -20.13
N ASN A 184 -23.19 -15.12 -19.94
CA ASN A 184 -23.41 -13.91 -20.77
C ASN A 184 -22.38 -12.78 -20.57
N GLN A 185 -21.26 -13.01 -19.87
CA GLN A 185 -20.33 -11.96 -19.51
C GLN A 185 -18.90 -12.30 -19.94
N ALA A 186 -18.30 -11.41 -20.73
CA ALA A 186 -16.89 -11.48 -21.08
C ALA A 186 -16.03 -11.39 -19.81
N LEU A 187 -15.03 -12.25 -19.71
CA LEU A 187 -14.06 -12.24 -18.62
C LEU A 187 -12.98 -11.19 -18.91
N THR A 188 -12.75 -10.27 -17.99
CA THR A 188 -11.64 -9.32 -18.08
C THR A 188 -10.55 -9.70 -17.09
N LEU A 189 -9.39 -10.12 -17.61
CA LEU A 189 -8.19 -10.37 -16.83
C LEU A 189 -7.24 -9.20 -16.98
N PHE A 190 -6.47 -8.92 -15.94
CA PHE A 190 -5.35 -7.98 -16.02
C PHE A 190 -4.17 -8.50 -15.20
N ILE A 191 -2.96 -8.12 -15.63
CA ILE A 191 -1.70 -8.58 -15.05
C ILE A 191 -0.71 -7.43 -14.98
N GLN A 192 0.04 -7.34 -13.88
CA GLN A 192 1.14 -6.39 -13.76
C GLN A 192 2.27 -6.76 -14.74
N ALA A 193 2.74 -5.80 -15.53
CA ALA A 193 3.65 -6.04 -16.65
C ALA A 193 5.11 -5.59 -16.41
N HIS A 194 5.43 -5.15 -15.18
CA HIS A 194 6.74 -4.64 -14.80
C HIS A 194 7.83 -5.72 -14.72
N GLY A 195 7.46 -6.96 -14.41
CA GLY A 195 8.36 -8.12 -14.31
C GLY A 195 7.77 -9.33 -15.02
N ASN A 196 8.41 -10.49 -14.91
CA ASN A 196 7.84 -11.74 -15.44
C ASN A 196 6.94 -12.47 -14.43
N GLU A 197 6.83 -11.94 -13.22
CA GLU A 197 6.10 -12.51 -12.08
C GLU A 197 4.90 -11.63 -11.68
N GLY A 198 4.15 -11.14 -12.67
CA GLY A 198 2.96 -10.32 -12.41
C GLY A 198 1.83 -11.13 -11.80
N CYS A 199 1.14 -10.58 -10.80
CA CYS A 199 -0.08 -11.18 -10.27
C CYS A 199 -1.23 -10.99 -11.29
N ILE A 200 -1.96 -12.07 -11.57
CA ILE A 200 -3.11 -12.07 -12.47
C ILE A 200 -4.36 -11.81 -11.64
N MET A 201 -5.21 -10.93 -12.13
CA MET A 201 -6.35 -10.42 -11.39
C MET A 201 -7.57 -10.34 -12.30
N THR A 202 -8.75 -10.39 -11.72
CA THR A 202 -10.03 -10.26 -12.44
C THR A 202 -11.06 -9.56 -11.57
N ALA A 203 -12.03 -8.89 -12.21
CA ALA A 203 -13.23 -8.48 -11.50
C ALA A 203 -13.94 -9.70 -10.90
N ARG A 204 -14.45 -9.56 -9.68
CA ARG A 204 -15.28 -10.57 -9.07
C ARG A 204 -16.69 -10.51 -9.65
N THR A 205 -17.14 -11.64 -10.15
CA THR A 205 -18.55 -11.87 -10.46
C THR A 205 -19.03 -13.11 -9.68
N THR A 206 -20.35 -13.27 -9.56
CA THR A 206 -20.93 -14.47 -8.94
C THR A 206 -20.44 -15.74 -9.64
N ASN A 207 -20.44 -15.73 -10.98
CA ASN A 207 -20.04 -16.86 -11.80
C ASN A 207 -18.53 -17.18 -11.65
N THR A 208 -17.68 -16.14 -11.63
CA THR A 208 -16.22 -16.32 -11.49
C THR A 208 -15.86 -16.94 -10.14
N THR A 209 -16.56 -16.54 -9.06
CA THR A 209 -16.28 -17.05 -7.71
C THR A 209 -16.65 -18.53 -7.59
N GLU A 210 -17.85 -18.91 -8.03
CA GLU A 210 -18.33 -20.30 -7.94
C GLU A 210 -17.45 -21.27 -8.74
N LEU A 211 -17.02 -20.87 -9.94
CA LEU A 211 -16.14 -21.67 -10.78
C LEU A 211 -14.74 -21.81 -10.17
N LEU A 212 -14.17 -20.72 -9.65
CA LEU A 212 -12.86 -20.79 -9.00
C LEU A 212 -12.89 -21.62 -7.72
N ASP A 213 -13.93 -21.48 -6.89
CA ASP A 213 -14.10 -22.30 -5.69
C ASP A 213 -14.17 -23.79 -6.04
N GLU A 214 -14.90 -24.16 -7.09
CA GLU A 214 -14.98 -25.55 -7.55
C GLU A 214 -13.62 -26.05 -8.05
N VAL A 215 -12.92 -25.23 -8.84
CA VAL A 215 -11.58 -25.56 -9.34
C VAL A 215 -10.57 -25.73 -8.21
N LEU A 216 -10.55 -24.80 -7.25
CA LEU A 216 -9.66 -24.84 -6.09
C LEU A 216 -9.96 -26.02 -5.16
N ARG A 217 -11.22 -26.47 -5.07
CA ARG A 217 -11.56 -27.70 -4.34
C ARG A 217 -11.02 -28.95 -5.01
N GLN A 218 -11.05 -29.01 -6.33
CA GLN A 218 -10.58 -30.18 -7.09
C GLN A 218 -9.05 -30.25 -7.16
N ILE A 219 -8.43 -29.10 -7.34
CA ILE A 219 -6.99 -28.96 -7.39
C ILE A 219 -6.50 -28.81 -5.94
N LYS A 220 -5.98 -29.89 -5.33
CA LYS A 220 -5.34 -29.89 -3.99
C LYS A 220 -4.09 -28.99 -3.89
N PHE A 221 -3.98 -27.93 -4.67
CA PHE A 221 -3.08 -26.83 -4.38
C PHE A 221 -3.48 -26.25 -3.03
N GLY A 222 -2.48 -25.78 -2.27
CA GLY A 222 -2.66 -25.30 -0.90
C GLY A 222 -3.82 -24.32 -0.76
N THR A 223 -4.20 -24.06 0.49
CA THR A 223 -5.29 -23.15 0.89
C THR A 223 -5.10 -21.73 0.32
N MET A 224 -5.43 -21.51 -0.95
CA MET A 224 -5.76 -20.19 -1.48
C MET A 224 -7.11 -19.86 -0.86
N GLU A 225 -7.08 -19.13 0.24
CA GLU A 225 -8.29 -18.54 0.81
C GLU A 225 -8.68 -17.37 -0.09
N LEU A 226 -9.69 -17.57 -0.93
CA LEU A 226 -10.34 -16.47 -1.62
C LEU A 226 -11.03 -15.61 -0.57
N GLU A 227 -10.54 -14.40 -0.39
CA GLU A 227 -11.13 -13.46 0.57
C GLU A 227 -12.54 -13.06 0.09
N GLN A 228 -13.55 -13.44 0.86
CA GLN A 228 -14.97 -13.34 0.47
C GLN A 228 -15.49 -11.91 0.28
N ASN A 229 -14.68 -10.87 0.54
CA ASN A 229 -15.10 -9.46 0.49
C ASN A 229 -14.36 -8.63 -0.56
N GLU A 230 -13.56 -9.24 -1.43
CA GLU A 230 -12.81 -8.49 -2.44
C GLU A 230 -13.63 -8.31 -3.72
N GLU A 231 -13.62 -7.10 -4.30
CA GLU A 231 -14.19 -6.82 -5.63
C GLU A 231 -13.29 -7.31 -6.77
N VAL A 232 -12.02 -7.55 -6.46
CA VAL A 232 -11.00 -8.08 -7.38
C VAL A 232 -10.57 -9.44 -6.84
N LEU A 233 -10.62 -10.47 -7.68
CA LEU A 233 -10.08 -11.77 -7.35
C LEU A 233 -8.62 -11.83 -7.78
N LEU A 234 -7.76 -12.27 -6.87
CA LEU A 234 -6.33 -12.43 -7.07
C LEU A 234 -6.05 -13.90 -7.40
N LEU A 235 -5.45 -14.15 -8.55
CA LEU A 235 -5.10 -15.49 -9.03
C LEU A 235 -3.61 -15.80 -8.74
N GLY A 236 -3.15 -15.36 -7.57
CA GLY A 236 -1.78 -15.41 -7.09
C GLY A 236 -1.65 -14.84 -5.67
N GLU A 237 -0.42 -14.64 -5.20
CA GLU A 237 -0.18 -13.98 -3.91
C GLU A 237 -0.49 -12.48 -4.00
N ALA A 238 -1.06 -11.95 -2.92
CA ALA A 238 -1.46 -10.57 -2.79
C ALA A 238 -0.44 -9.80 -1.95
N ASP A 239 0.07 -8.70 -2.50
CA ASP A 239 0.78 -7.72 -1.71
C ASP A 239 -0.21 -6.80 -1.00
N SER A 240 0.05 -6.52 0.28
CA SER A 240 -0.67 -5.48 1.01
C SER A 240 -0.35 -4.12 0.39
N ARG A 241 -1.33 -3.21 0.34
CA ARG A 241 -1.19 -1.80 -0.04
C ARG A 241 -0.59 -0.96 1.08
N VAL A 242 -0.98 -1.22 2.33
CA VAL A 242 -0.59 -0.43 3.50
C VAL A 242 0.64 -1.07 4.15
N GLN A 243 1.71 -0.30 4.31
CA GLN A 243 2.92 -0.79 5.01
C GLN A 243 3.26 0.11 6.17
N LEU A 244 3.09 -0.48 7.36
CA LEU A 244 3.48 0.11 8.62
C LEU A 244 4.89 -0.34 8.97
N GLU A 245 5.80 0.63 9.00
CA GLU A 245 7.20 0.43 9.28
C GLU A 245 7.49 0.54 10.79
N ALA A 246 6.66 1.30 11.52
CA ALA A 246 6.63 1.34 12.98
C ALA A 246 5.30 1.86 13.53
N VAL A 247 4.94 1.42 14.74
CA VAL A 247 3.75 1.86 15.48
C VAL A 247 4.08 2.05 16.96
N ASP A 248 3.74 3.21 17.52
CA ASP A 248 3.97 3.54 18.91
C ASP A 248 2.88 3.09 19.93
N LEU A 249 2.48 1.81 19.90
CA LEU A 249 1.37 1.33 20.75
C LEU A 249 1.74 0.22 21.77
N LYS A 250 3.03 0.04 22.08
CA LYS A 250 3.45 -1.00 23.05
C LYS A 250 2.89 -0.74 24.46
N PRO A 251 2.46 -1.77 25.21
CA PRO A 251 2.72 -3.20 25.00
C PRO A 251 1.72 -3.92 24.08
N PHE A 252 0.83 -3.22 23.36
CA PHE A 252 -0.15 -3.86 22.48
C PHE A 252 0.53 -4.46 21.24
N ARG A 253 0.83 -5.76 21.32
CA ARG A 253 1.40 -6.54 20.21
C ARG A 253 0.34 -6.75 19.12
N GLY A 254 0.73 -6.62 17.86
CA GLY A 254 -0.15 -6.81 16.71
C GLY A 254 -0.97 -5.57 16.34
N ALA A 255 -0.70 -4.42 16.95
CA ALA A 255 -1.34 -3.15 16.59
C ALA A 255 -1.13 -2.82 15.11
N ASP A 256 0.08 -3.08 14.61
CA ASP A 256 0.48 -2.97 13.21
C ASP A 256 -0.45 -3.75 12.28
N LYS A 257 -0.71 -5.03 12.57
CA LYS A 257 -1.60 -5.86 11.75
C LYS A 257 -3.04 -5.35 11.77
N LEU A 258 -3.54 -4.95 12.94
CA LEU A 258 -4.91 -4.45 13.10
C LEU A 258 -5.11 -3.12 12.36
N ILE A 259 -4.17 -2.18 12.47
CA ILE A 259 -4.21 -0.90 11.76
C ILE A 259 -4.11 -1.14 10.25
N THR A 260 -3.19 -2.00 9.82
CA THR A 260 -3.03 -2.36 8.40
C THR A 260 -4.33 -2.92 7.83
N GLN A 261 -4.91 -3.94 8.48
CA GLN A 261 -6.17 -4.55 8.04
C GLN A 261 -7.33 -3.54 8.01
N TRP A 262 -7.42 -2.67 9.02
CA TRP A 262 -8.45 -1.64 9.09
C TRP A 262 -8.33 -0.63 7.93
N LEU A 263 -7.12 -0.21 7.58
CA LEU A 263 -6.86 0.69 6.46
C LEU A 263 -6.99 0.03 5.08
N GLU A 264 -6.65 -1.26 4.96
CA GLU A 264 -6.80 -2.04 3.72
C GLU A 264 -8.24 -2.25 3.31
N THR A 265 -9.11 -2.49 4.30
CA THR A 265 -10.52 -2.83 4.07
C THR A 265 -11.24 -1.84 3.15
N PRO A 266 -11.21 -0.50 3.39
CA PRO A 266 -11.84 0.44 2.47
C PRO A 266 -11.15 0.47 1.09
N LEU A 267 -9.82 0.32 1.03
CA LEU A 267 -9.06 0.34 -0.23
C LEU A 267 -9.33 -0.85 -1.15
N ARG A 268 -9.99 -1.91 -0.67
CA ARG A 268 -10.40 -3.07 -1.47
C ARG A 268 -11.69 -2.86 -2.25
N SER A 269 -12.41 -1.77 -2.02
CA SER A 269 -13.64 -1.43 -2.75
C SER A 269 -13.45 -0.22 -3.65
N TYR A 270 -13.87 -0.38 -4.91
CA TYR A 270 -13.97 0.70 -5.88
C TYR A 270 -14.78 1.88 -5.32
N SER A 271 -15.91 1.59 -4.67
CA SER A 271 -16.82 2.64 -4.17
C SER A 271 -16.15 3.58 -3.17
N HIS A 272 -15.29 3.06 -2.28
CA HIS A 272 -14.55 3.88 -1.34
C HIS A 272 -13.43 4.68 -2.02
N ILE A 273 -12.83 4.13 -3.08
CA ILE A 273 -11.81 4.85 -3.86
C ILE A 273 -12.44 5.97 -4.70
N GLU A 274 -13.63 5.73 -5.26
CA GLU A 274 -14.42 6.76 -5.93
C GLU A 274 -14.79 7.88 -4.94
N ALA A 275 -15.22 7.51 -3.72
CA ALA A 275 -15.44 8.48 -2.65
C ALA A 275 -14.16 9.27 -2.33
N LEU A 276 -13.00 8.60 -2.20
CA LEU A 276 -11.70 9.23 -1.98
C LEU A 276 -11.32 10.21 -3.12
N ALA A 277 -11.56 9.83 -4.37
CA ALA A 277 -11.33 10.69 -5.53
C ALA A 277 -12.26 11.92 -5.53
N SER A 278 -13.48 11.78 -5.01
CA SER A 278 -14.42 12.89 -4.88
C SER A 278 -14.06 13.89 -3.78
N MET A 279 -13.31 13.46 -2.75
CA MET A 279 -12.93 14.29 -1.59
C MET A 279 -11.84 15.31 -1.90
N GLY A 280 -11.07 15.13 -2.98
CA GLY A 280 -9.94 16.00 -3.28
C GLY A 280 -9.62 15.98 -4.76
N LYS A 281 -9.44 17.17 -5.34
CA LYS A 281 -8.91 17.33 -6.69
C LYS A 281 -7.45 17.70 -6.59
N LEU A 282 -6.61 17.04 -7.40
CA LEU A 282 -5.26 17.50 -7.61
C LEU A 282 -5.33 18.69 -8.57
N GLU A 283 -5.33 19.91 -8.04
CA GLU A 283 -5.38 21.12 -8.88
C GLU A 283 -4.05 21.34 -9.61
N ASN A 284 -2.94 20.97 -8.97
CA ASN A 284 -1.58 21.11 -9.46
C ASN A 284 -0.67 20.08 -8.78
N ASP A 285 0.37 19.62 -9.47
CA ASP A 285 1.44 18.75 -8.96
C ASP A 285 2.63 19.54 -8.39
N ASP A 286 2.61 20.87 -8.41
CA ASP A 286 3.64 21.76 -7.81
C ASP A 286 3.74 21.69 -6.27
N ASP A 287 2.89 20.91 -5.58
CA ASP A 287 2.99 20.76 -4.13
C ASP A 287 4.35 20.11 -3.78
N PRO A 288 5.19 20.71 -2.93
CA PRO A 288 6.55 20.22 -2.64
C PRO A 288 6.59 18.82 -2.01
N ARG A 289 5.45 18.31 -1.52
CA ARG A 289 5.30 16.94 -1.00
C ARG A 289 5.08 15.91 -2.12
N ILE A 290 4.65 16.35 -3.31
CA ILE A 290 4.58 15.53 -4.52
C ILE A 290 5.94 15.58 -5.20
N ARG A 291 6.60 14.43 -5.36
CA ARG A 291 7.97 14.38 -5.88
C ARG A 291 8.22 13.11 -6.69
N GLU A 292 9.25 13.12 -7.52
CA GLU A 292 9.73 11.89 -8.16
C GLU A 292 10.30 10.91 -7.12
N MET A 293 10.07 9.62 -7.34
CA MET A 293 10.58 8.56 -6.48
C MET A 293 12.03 8.22 -6.86
N THR A 294 13.00 8.97 -6.36
CA THR A 294 14.43 8.68 -6.58
C THR A 294 15.03 7.90 -5.42
N GLU A 295 16.20 7.27 -5.63
CA GLU A 295 16.96 6.66 -4.52
C GLU A 295 17.32 7.69 -3.44
N GLU A 296 17.76 8.90 -3.82
CA GLU A 296 18.15 9.94 -2.86
C GLU A 296 16.99 10.42 -1.98
N ALA A 297 15.80 10.58 -2.59
CA ALA A 297 14.61 10.99 -1.86
C ALA A 297 14.19 9.94 -0.83
N ARG A 298 14.30 8.65 -1.18
CA ARG A 298 14.04 7.55 -0.25
C ARG A 298 15.08 7.46 0.86
N ASP A 299 16.35 7.61 0.52
CA ASP A 299 17.47 7.60 1.48
C ASP A 299 17.36 8.72 2.51
N GLU A 300 16.89 9.90 2.10
CA GLU A 300 16.60 11.02 3.01
C GLU A 300 15.51 10.63 4.02
N LEU A 301 14.37 10.09 3.55
CA LEU A 301 13.27 9.65 4.40
C LEU A 301 13.65 8.48 5.31
N ASP A 302 14.44 7.53 4.81
CA ASP A 302 14.86 6.37 5.59
C ASP A 302 15.74 6.74 6.77
N LYS A 303 16.60 7.77 6.62
CA LYS A 303 17.36 8.33 7.74
C LYS A 303 16.44 8.94 8.79
N ILE A 304 15.41 9.68 8.36
CA ILE A 304 14.42 10.31 9.24
C ILE A 304 13.64 9.22 9.99
N PHE A 305 13.02 8.28 9.28
CA PHE A 305 12.25 7.20 9.88
C PHE A 305 13.07 6.34 10.84
N LYS A 306 14.33 6.06 10.51
CA LYS A 306 15.25 5.36 11.42
C LYS A 306 15.45 6.12 12.73
N LEU A 307 15.64 7.44 12.67
CA LEU A 307 15.77 8.29 13.86
C LEU A 307 14.47 8.38 14.65
N THR A 308 13.32 8.58 13.99
CA THR A 308 12.01 8.58 14.64
C THR A 308 11.78 7.28 15.41
N LYS A 309 12.15 6.12 14.84
CA LYS A 309 12.08 4.83 15.55
C LYS A 309 12.98 4.76 16.79
N GLU A 310 14.20 5.30 16.71
CA GLU A 310 15.13 5.34 17.84
C GLU A 310 14.58 6.23 18.96
N ILE A 311 14.03 7.40 18.59
CA ILE A 311 13.38 8.35 19.51
C ILE A 311 12.20 7.69 20.22
N VAL A 312 11.23 7.16 19.46
CA VAL A 312 10.05 6.45 19.99
C VAL A 312 10.47 5.29 20.91
N MET A 313 11.51 4.55 20.55
CA MET A 313 12.02 3.47 21.40
C MET A 313 12.60 4.01 22.72
N LEU A 314 13.37 5.10 22.69
CA LEU A 314 13.95 5.70 23.89
C LEU A 314 12.90 6.35 24.78
N GLU A 315 11.90 7.03 24.21
CA GLU A 315 10.78 7.61 24.97
C GLU A 315 10.06 6.54 25.79
N ARG A 316 9.75 5.40 25.18
CA ARG A 316 9.19 4.24 25.88
C ARG A 316 10.07 3.76 27.03
N VAL A 317 11.38 3.67 26.82
CA VAL A 317 12.32 3.22 27.86
C VAL A 317 12.33 4.22 29.02
N VAL A 318 12.37 5.53 28.73
CA VAL A 318 12.32 6.60 29.73
C VAL A 318 11.00 6.60 30.50
N GLU A 319 9.87 6.44 29.81
CA GLU A 319 8.54 6.34 30.43
C GLU A 319 8.46 5.12 31.36
N THR A 320 8.89 3.96 30.86
CA THR A 320 8.90 2.70 31.63
C THR A 320 9.77 2.80 32.89
N ILE A 321 10.95 3.45 32.80
CA ILE A 321 11.82 3.67 33.96
C ILE A 321 11.18 4.66 34.94
N SER A 322 10.50 5.69 34.44
CA SER A 322 9.88 6.73 35.27
C SER A 322 8.69 6.21 36.08
N HIS A 323 8.00 5.18 35.60
CA HIS A 323 6.86 4.55 36.29
C HIS A 323 7.26 3.38 37.20
N ARG A 324 8.57 3.09 37.30
CA ARG A 324 9.10 1.93 38.02
C ARG A 324 9.11 2.15 39.54
N LYS A 325 8.79 1.11 40.30
CA LYS A 325 8.98 1.11 41.76
C LYS A 325 10.47 0.88 42.11
N PRO A 326 10.98 1.49 43.19
CA PRO A 326 12.35 1.24 43.65
C PRO A 326 12.59 -0.28 43.84
N GLY A 327 13.52 -0.87 43.06
CA GLY A 327 13.91 -2.28 43.17
C GLY A 327 13.68 -3.19 41.93
N GLU A 328 12.84 -2.83 40.95
CA GLU A 328 12.46 -3.74 39.84
C GLU A 328 13.43 -3.82 38.62
N VAL A 329 14.40 -4.73 38.57
CA VAL A 329 15.38 -4.74 37.45
C VAL A 329 14.72 -4.93 36.07
N ILE A 330 14.94 -3.99 35.14
CA ILE A 330 14.49 -4.10 33.74
C ILE A 330 15.52 -4.91 32.95
N ILE A 331 15.12 -6.06 32.43
CA ILE A 331 15.89 -6.81 31.44
C ILE A 331 15.36 -6.43 30.07
N SER A 332 16.05 -5.53 29.37
CA SER A 332 15.80 -5.28 27.95
C SER A 332 16.28 -6.50 27.14
N LEU A 333 15.34 -7.32 26.67
CA LEU A 333 15.57 -8.39 25.70
C LEU A 333 15.27 -7.84 24.30
N THR A 334 16.15 -7.02 23.76
CA THR A 334 16.16 -6.72 22.33
C THR A 334 17.30 -7.49 21.66
N LYS A 335 16.94 -8.60 21.00
CA LYS A 335 17.80 -9.29 20.04
C LYS A 335 17.80 -8.46 18.75
N GLY A 336 18.83 -7.64 18.52
CA GLY A 336 19.04 -6.92 17.26
C GLY A 336 20.53 -6.63 17.06
N GLU A 337 21.00 -6.63 15.81
CA GLU A 337 22.42 -6.51 15.40
C GLU A 337 23.11 -5.22 15.87
N HIS A 338 22.35 -4.20 16.27
CA HIS A 338 22.85 -3.04 17.00
C HIS A 338 22.52 -3.23 18.48
N GLY A 339 23.34 -4.04 19.16
CA GLY A 339 23.18 -4.32 20.58
C GLY A 339 23.14 -3.04 21.40
N PHE A 340 22.00 -2.75 22.03
CA PHE A 340 21.93 -1.69 23.02
C PHE A 340 22.96 -1.96 24.12
N PRO A 341 23.60 -0.90 24.67
CA PRO A 341 24.40 -1.07 25.87
C PRO A 341 23.52 -1.74 26.92
N LYS A 342 24.03 -2.82 27.55
CA LYS A 342 23.37 -3.42 28.71
C LYS A 342 23.03 -2.27 29.66
N ILE A 343 21.74 -2.09 29.94
CA ILE A 343 21.24 -1.04 30.83
C ILE A 343 21.68 -1.39 32.26
N GLY A 344 22.97 -1.24 32.54
CA GLY A 344 23.54 -1.29 33.87
C GLY A 344 23.50 0.13 34.41
N ASN A 345 22.62 0.41 35.37
CA ASN A 345 22.49 1.68 36.08
C ASN A 345 22.69 2.96 35.25
N ALA A 346 22.42 2.94 33.94
CA ALA A 346 22.49 4.12 33.10
C ALA A 346 21.50 5.11 33.71
N SER A 347 22.00 6.28 34.11
CA SER A 347 21.17 7.29 34.75
C SER A 347 20.08 7.70 33.76
N THR A 348 18.86 7.88 34.25
CA THR A 348 17.74 8.45 33.47
C THR A 348 18.15 9.72 32.74
N SER A 349 19.06 10.51 33.33
CA SER A 349 19.67 11.68 32.70
C SER A 349 20.38 11.36 31.38
N ALA A 350 21.20 10.29 31.31
CA ALA A 350 21.94 9.97 30.09
C ALA A 350 21.00 9.55 28.93
N LEU A 351 19.87 8.90 29.25
CA LEU A 351 18.84 8.56 28.27
C LEU A 351 18.07 9.80 27.81
N GLN A 352 17.78 10.73 28.71
CA GLN A 352 17.14 12.01 28.39
C GLN A 352 18.06 12.89 27.53
N ASP A 353 19.34 12.98 27.86
CA ASP A 353 20.34 13.72 27.08
C ASP A 353 20.44 13.14 25.65
N ARG A 354 20.48 11.81 25.52
CA ARG A 354 20.47 11.14 24.22
C ARG A 354 19.17 11.38 23.45
N LEU A 355 18.03 11.34 24.13
CA LEU A 355 16.73 11.63 23.51
C LEU A 355 16.69 13.05 22.96
N LEU A 356 17.20 14.02 23.72
CA LEU A 356 17.31 15.41 23.29
C LEU A 356 18.24 15.56 22.08
N GLU A 357 19.42 14.91 22.12
CA GLU A 357 20.37 14.87 21.00
C GLU A 357 19.72 14.32 19.72
N LEU A 358 18.94 13.24 19.82
CA LEU A 358 18.27 12.63 18.67
C LEU A 358 17.13 13.51 18.14
N LYS A 359 16.35 14.14 19.00
CA LYS A 359 15.30 15.10 18.59
C LYS A 359 15.90 16.31 17.88
N GLU A 360 17.03 16.82 18.35
CA GLU A 360 17.74 17.90 17.68
C GLU A 360 18.28 17.44 16.30
N LYS A 361 18.84 16.22 16.23
CA LYS A 361 19.26 15.62 14.96
C LYS A 361 18.10 15.46 13.98
N LEU A 362 16.95 14.98 14.45
CA LEU A 362 15.74 14.84 13.64
C LEU A 362 15.27 16.21 13.12
N HIS A 363 15.27 17.23 13.97
CA HIS A 363 14.91 18.60 13.57
C HIS A 363 15.84 19.14 12.47
N ASN A 364 17.15 18.90 12.60
CA ASN A 364 18.15 19.33 11.62
C ASN A 364 18.14 18.51 10.32
N LEU A 365 17.54 17.31 10.33
CA LEU A 365 17.38 16.45 9.16
C LEU A 365 16.04 16.62 8.45
N LYS A 366 15.19 17.55 8.90
CA LYS A 366 13.96 17.88 8.18
C LYS A 366 14.28 18.26 6.73
N PRO A 367 13.61 17.63 5.74
CA PRO A 367 13.88 17.95 4.36
C PRO A 367 13.52 19.38 4.02
N HIS A 368 14.29 20.02 3.15
CA HIS A 368 14.06 21.42 2.76
C HIS A 368 12.66 21.65 2.19
N TRP A 369 12.15 20.69 1.42
CA TRP A 369 10.82 20.75 0.81
C TRP A 369 9.70 20.68 1.85
N TRP A 370 9.91 19.94 2.93
CA TRP A 370 8.95 19.89 4.03
C TRP A 370 8.92 21.22 4.79
N ILE A 371 10.09 21.81 5.04
CA ILE A 371 10.19 23.14 5.66
C ILE A 371 9.51 24.20 4.78
N GLN A 372 9.70 24.15 3.45
CA GLN A 372 9.03 25.05 2.52
C GLN A 372 7.51 24.95 2.62
N TRP A 373 6.98 23.73 2.69
CA TRP A 373 5.55 23.48 2.86
C TRP A 373 5.01 24.03 4.19
N GLU A 374 5.71 23.75 5.31
CA GLU A 374 5.34 24.26 6.64
C GLU A 374 5.27 25.81 6.64
N LEU A 375 6.21 26.46 5.96
CA LEU A 375 6.24 27.92 5.82
C LEU A 375 5.09 28.45 4.94
N SER A 376 4.73 27.76 3.85
CA SER A 376 3.61 28.18 3.00
C SER A 376 2.27 28.09 3.72
N GLU A 377 2.06 27.05 4.53
CA GLU A 377 0.84 26.89 5.33
C GLU A 377 0.71 27.96 6.42
N GLN A 378 1.81 28.32 7.08
CA GLN A 378 1.83 29.41 8.06
C GLN A 378 1.55 30.79 7.41
N GLY A 379 2.11 31.02 6.22
CA GLY A 379 1.89 32.24 5.45
C GLY A 379 0.44 32.39 4.96
N GLY A 380 -0.18 31.31 4.48
CA GLY A 380 -1.58 31.28 4.05
C GLY A 380 -2.57 31.61 5.18
N ASN A 381 -2.32 31.05 6.38
CA ASN A 381 -3.13 31.31 7.56
C ASN A 381 -3.08 32.77 8.06
N LEU A 382 -2.01 33.50 7.75
CA LEU A 382 -1.90 34.94 8.06
C LEU A 382 -2.57 35.84 7.01
N ALA A 383 -2.68 35.37 5.76
CA ALA A 383 -3.36 36.11 4.69
C ALA A 383 -4.89 35.98 4.74
N GLY A 384 -5.42 34.82 5.18
CA GLY A 384 -6.87 34.59 5.32
C GLY A 384 -7.54 35.24 6.53
N LYS A 385 -6.79 35.95 7.39
CA LYS A 385 -7.28 36.64 8.60
C LYS A 385 -7.29 38.18 8.49
N LYS A 386 -7.10 38.74 7.30
CA LYS A 386 -7.11 40.20 7.08
C LYS A 386 -8.43 40.74 6.58
#